data_AF-A0A5C3NL56-F1
#
_entry.id   AF-A0A5C3NL56-F1
#
_cell.length_a   1.000
_cell.length_b   1.000
_cell.length_c   1.000
_cell.angle_alpha   90.00
_cell.angle_beta   90.00
_cell.angle_gamma   90.00
#
_symmetry.space_group_name_H-M   'P 1'
#
loop_
_entity.id
_entity.type
_entity.pdbx_description
1 polymer ?
#
loop_
_entity_poly.entity_id
_entity_poly.type
_entity_poly.pdbx_seq_one_letter_code
_entity_poly.pdbx_strand_id
1 'polypeptide(L)'
;EGLEQVHRSSSVNSALSLRRSFLRMVKTEGESAISWIGRVRSRALELSHTPCPATVVDTILVITEGLPPQYAPVLTQLESLPFDSLTIKDVMTRITGFEAQ
;
A
#
# COMPACT_ATOMS: atom_id res chain seq x y z
N GLU A 1 -27.59 18.71 18.91
CA GLU A 1 -27.20 17.30 18.65
C GLU A 1 -26.97 16.94 17.16
N GLY A 2 -27.41 17.74 16.18
CA GLY A 2 -27.22 17.39 14.75
C GLY A 2 -25.83 17.62 14.14
N LEU A 3 -25.08 18.63 14.60
CA LEU A 3 -23.80 19.01 13.99
C LEU A 3 -22.67 18.00 14.26
N GLU A 4 -22.63 17.40 15.45
CA GLU A 4 -21.64 16.39 15.80
C GLU A 4 -21.85 15.09 15.03
N GLN A 5 -23.11 14.71 14.77
CA GLN A 5 -23.45 13.51 14.00
C GLN A 5 -23.09 13.69 12.52
N VAL A 6 -23.34 14.86 11.94
CA VAL A 6 -22.94 15.19 10.56
C VAL A 6 -21.42 15.26 10.42
N HIS A 7 -20.72 15.88 11.38
CA HIS A 7 -19.25 15.95 11.38
C HIS A 7 -18.61 14.56 11.52
N ARG A 8 -19.13 13.71 12.42
CA ARG A 8 -18.68 12.31 12.60
C ARG A 8 -18.96 11.46 11.36
N SER A 9 -20.11 11.64 10.71
CA SER A 9 -20.43 10.90 9.49
C SER A 9 -19.52 11.32 8.32
N SER A 10 -19.20 12.61 8.23
CA SER A 10 -18.24 13.14 7.25
C SER A 10 -16.82 12.60 7.48
N SER A 11 -16.37 12.50 8.74
CA SER A 11 -15.05 11.95 9.07
C SER A 11 -14.96 10.45 8.79
N VAL A 12 -16.03 9.68 9.04
CA VAL A 12 -16.12 8.26 8.65
C VAL A 12 -16.10 8.09 7.14
N ASN A 13 -16.89 8.87 6.39
CA ASN A 13 -16.90 8.82 4.92
C ASN A 13 -15.54 9.17 4.33
N SER A 14 -14.85 10.15 4.91
CA SER A 14 -13.51 10.57 4.49
C SER A 14 -12.46 9.48 4.76
N ALA A 15 -12.49 8.87 5.95
CA ALA A 15 -11.59 7.78 6.32
C ALA A 15 -11.79 6.54 5.42
N LEU A 16 -13.04 6.15 5.17
CA LEU A 16 -13.37 5.05 4.26
C LEU A 16 -12.98 5.36 2.81
N SER A 17 -13.17 6.60 2.35
CA SER A 17 -12.74 7.03 1.02
C SER A 17 -11.21 6.90 0.87
N LEU A 18 -10.46 7.38 1.86
CA LEU A 18 -9.00 7.25 1.90
C LEU A 18 -8.56 5.78 1.90
N ARG A 19 -9.23 4.94 2.69
CA ARG A 19 -8.96 3.49 2.76
C ARG A 19 -9.23 2.79 1.43
N ARG A 20 -10.34 3.12 0.76
CA ARG A 20 -10.65 2.59 -0.59
C ARG A 20 -9.62 3.04 -1.61
N SER A 21 -9.19 4.30 -1.56
CA SER A 21 -8.16 4.83 -2.45
C SER A 21 -6.84 4.08 -2.26
N PHE A 22 -6.42 3.86 -1.01
CA PHE A 22 -5.23 3.10 -0.65
C PHE A 22 -5.25 1.68 -1.23
N LEU A 23 -6.35 0.93 -1.03
CA LEU A 23 -6.48 -0.45 -1.51
C LEU A 23 -6.52 -0.58 -3.04
N ARG A 24 -6.74 0.52 -3.77
CA ARG A 24 -6.82 0.56 -5.23
C ARG A 24 -5.62 1.25 -5.88
N MET A 25 -4.58 1.56 -5.11
CA MET A 25 -3.38 2.17 -5.66
C MET A 25 -2.71 1.18 -6.60
N VAL A 26 -2.23 1.69 -7.73
CA VAL A 26 -1.41 0.96 -8.69
C VAL A 26 -0.18 1.79 -9.05
N LYS A 27 0.92 1.10 -9.37
CA LYS A 27 2.13 1.70 -9.93
C LYS A 27 1.81 2.22 -11.33
N THR A 28 2.13 3.48 -11.59
CA THR A 28 1.87 4.07 -12.92
C THR A 28 2.95 3.69 -13.92
N GLU A 29 2.63 3.77 -15.21
CA GLU A 29 3.62 3.63 -16.28
C GLU A 29 4.69 4.72 -16.14
N GLY A 30 5.96 4.34 -16.24
CA GLY A 30 7.11 5.26 -16.07
C GLY A 30 7.46 5.67 -14.62
N GLU A 31 6.64 5.32 -13.62
CA GLU A 31 7.01 5.51 -12.21
C GLU A 31 8.10 4.52 -11.80
N SER A 32 9.10 4.93 -11.02
CA SER A 32 10.08 3.97 -10.47
C SER A 32 9.48 3.12 -9.35
N ALA A 33 9.99 1.93 -9.09
CA ALA A 33 9.58 1.08 -7.97
C ALA A 33 9.76 1.80 -6.63
N ILE A 34 10.83 2.59 -6.46
CA ILE A 34 11.07 3.38 -5.26
C ILE A 34 9.99 4.44 -5.08
N SER A 35 9.65 5.17 -6.15
CA SER A 35 8.58 6.17 -6.13
C SER A 35 7.22 5.54 -5.81
N TRP A 36 6.93 4.38 -6.41
CA TRP A 36 5.72 3.61 -6.17
C TRP A 36 5.59 3.21 -4.69
N ILE A 37 6.60 2.55 -4.14
CA ILE A 37 6.62 2.11 -2.74
C ILE A 37 6.54 3.32 -1.80
N GLY A 38 7.21 4.42 -2.16
CA GLY A 38 7.13 5.69 -1.45
C GLY A 38 5.70 6.22 -1.36
N ARG A 39 4.96 6.25 -2.48
CA ARG A 39 3.55 6.67 -2.50
C ARG A 39 2.68 5.78 -1.62
N VAL A 40 2.82 4.45 -1.71
CA VAL A 40 2.03 3.53 -0.89
C VAL A 40 2.29 3.77 0.60
N ARG A 41 3.57 3.94 1.00
CA ARG A 41 3.94 4.21 2.39
C ARG A 41 3.41 5.56 2.89
N SER A 42 3.47 6.61 2.07
CA SER A 42 2.87 7.90 2.41
C SER A 42 1.37 7.79 2.64
N ARG A 43 0.66 7.03 1.80
CA ARG A 43 -0.78 6.80 1.97
C ARG A 43 -1.11 5.96 3.22
N ALA A 44 -0.29 4.95 3.52
CA ALA A 44 -0.43 4.16 4.76
C ALA A 44 -0.20 5.04 6.00
N LEU A 45 0.76 5.99 5.95
CA LEU A 45 0.99 6.96 7.01
C LEU A 45 -0.21 7.92 7.18
N GLU A 46 -0.81 8.40 6.09
CA GLU A 46 -2.04 9.20 6.17
C GLU A 46 -3.16 8.42 6.87
N LEU A 47 -3.35 7.15 6.52
CA LEU A 47 -4.35 6.28 7.16
C LEU A 47 -4.09 6.06 8.66
N SER A 48 -2.83 6.08 9.09
CA SER A 48 -2.47 5.91 10.51
C SER A 48 -3.04 7.01 11.42
N HIS A 49 -3.36 8.17 10.86
CA HIS A 49 -4.00 9.28 11.58
C HIS A 49 -5.54 9.21 11.56
N THR A 50 -6.11 8.12 11.03
CA THR A 50 -7.56 7.93 10.92
C THR A 50 -8.04 6.79 11.83
N PRO A 51 -9.34 6.65 12.08
CA PRO A 51 -9.90 5.49 12.78
C PRO A 51 -9.71 4.14 12.06
N CYS A 52 -9.21 4.12 10.82
CA CYS A 52 -8.98 2.90 10.03
C CYS A 52 -7.52 2.81 9.53
N PRO A 53 -6.55 2.58 10.42
CA PRO A 53 -5.14 2.48 10.04
C PRO A 53 -4.88 1.31 9.10
N ALA A 54 -3.89 1.46 8.21
CA ALA A 54 -3.37 0.35 7.43
C ALA A 54 -2.41 -0.50 8.26
N THR A 55 -2.54 -1.82 8.17
CA THR A 55 -1.57 -2.74 8.73
C THR A 55 -0.33 -2.83 7.82
N VAL A 56 0.75 -3.40 8.36
CA VAL A 56 1.94 -3.74 7.58
C VAL A 56 1.58 -4.71 6.44
N VAL A 57 0.73 -5.70 6.73
CA VAL A 57 0.26 -6.67 5.74
C VAL A 57 -0.54 -5.99 4.64
N ASP A 58 -1.46 -5.08 4.97
CA ASP A 58 -2.20 -4.31 3.96
C ASP A 58 -1.26 -3.50 3.05
N THR A 59 -0.20 -2.94 3.64
CA THR A 59 0.80 -2.16 2.91
C THR A 59 1.57 -3.03 1.94
N ILE A 60 1.98 -4.23 2.37
CA ILE A 60 2.65 -5.19 1.51
C ILE A 60 1.73 -5.63 0.37
N LEU A 61 0.46 -5.98 0.67
CA LEU A 61 -0.52 -6.37 -0.34
C LEU A 61 -0.75 -5.26 -1.37
N VAL A 62 -0.93 -4.01 -0.95
CA VAL A 62 -1.09 -2.90 -1.89
C VAL A 62 0.16 -2.73 -2.75
N ILE A 63 1.36 -2.85 -2.17
CA ILE A 63 2.61 -2.79 -2.95
C ILE A 63 2.63 -3.88 -4.02
N THR A 64 2.33 -5.13 -3.68
CA THR A 64 2.46 -6.29 -4.58
C THR A 64 1.35 -6.35 -5.62
N GLU A 65 0.08 -6.15 -5.22
CA GLU A 65 -1.08 -6.15 -6.12
C GLU A 65 -1.09 -4.96 -7.08
N GLY A 66 -0.47 -3.84 -6.68
CA GLY A 66 -0.37 -2.65 -7.52
C GLY A 66 0.77 -2.69 -8.54
N LEU A 67 1.58 -3.75 -8.58
CA LEU A 67 2.65 -3.89 -9.58
C LEU A 67 2.09 -4.31 -10.94
N PRO A 68 2.68 -3.84 -12.05
CA PRO A 68 2.28 -4.28 -13.37
C PRO A 68 2.76 -5.72 -13.65
N PRO A 69 2.15 -6.44 -14.61
CA PRO A 69 2.40 -7.86 -14.84
C PRO A 69 3.87 -8.25 -15.07
N GLN A 70 4.72 -7.33 -15.55
CA GLN A 70 6.14 -7.62 -15.74
C GLN A 70 6.89 -7.99 -14.44
N TYR A 71 6.36 -7.63 -13.26
CA TYR A 71 6.95 -7.99 -11.96
C TYR A 71 6.51 -9.38 -11.46
N ALA A 72 5.77 -10.17 -12.26
CA ALA A 72 5.36 -11.52 -11.86
C ALA A 72 6.50 -12.41 -11.31
N PRO A 73 7.74 -12.40 -11.85
CA PRO A 73 8.85 -13.16 -11.28
C PRO A 73 9.20 -12.76 -9.83
N VAL A 74 9.06 -11.48 -9.49
CA VAL A 74 9.31 -10.97 -8.13
C VAL A 74 8.22 -11.43 -7.17
N LEU A 75 6.96 -11.44 -7.63
CA LEU A 75 5.83 -11.90 -6.83
C LEU A 75 5.98 -13.38 -6.45
N THR A 76 6.34 -14.24 -7.42
CA THR A 76 6.61 -15.67 -7.16
C THR A 76 7.75 -15.86 -6.15
N GLN A 77 8.80 -15.03 -6.20
CA GLN A 77 9.87 -15.09 -5.20
C GLN A 77 9.39 -14.68 -3.80
N LEU A 78 8.53 -13.67 -3.70
CA LEU A 78 7.96 -13.21 -2.42
C LEU A 78 7.05 -14.27 -1.80
N GLU A 79 6.22 -14.93 -2.60
CA GLU A 79 5.31 -16.00 -2.15
C GLU A 79 6.05 -17.23 -1.60
N SER A 80 7.31 -17.43 -2.00
CA SER A 80 8.14 -18.52 -1.49
C SER A 80 8.76 -18.25 -0.10
N LEU A 81 8.63 -17.02 0.42
CA LEU A 81 9.23 -16.65 1.70
C LEU A 81 8.36 -17.07 2.89
N PRO A 82 8.97 -17.47 4.03
CA PRO A 82 8.24 -17.61 5.28
C PRO A 82 7.58 -16.28 5.66
N PHE A 83 6.33 -16.33 6.10
CA PHE A 83 5.56 -15.14 6.45
C PHE A 83 6.25 -14.26 7.51
N ASP A 84 6.91 -14.90 8.48
CA ASP A 84 7.65 -14.21 9.55
C ASP A 84 8.85 -13.39 9.04
N SER A 85 9.31 -13.67 7.81
CA SER A 85 10.41 -12.96 7.15
C SER A 85 9.91 -11.88 6.18
N LEU A 86 8.60 -11.69 6.03
CA LEU A 86 8.03 -10.76 5.06
C LEU A 86 7.92 -9.35 5.66
N THR A 87 8.96 -8.54 5.45
CA THR A 87 8.95 -7.12 5.83
C THR A 87 8.80 -6.21 4.62
N ILE A 88 8.34 -4.96 4.84
CA ILE A 88 8.30 -3.93 3.78
C ILE A 88 9.71 -3.70 3.19
N LYS A 89 10.76 -3.84 4.00
CA LYS A 89 12.15 -3.70 3.55
C LYS A 89 12.52 -4.82 2.58
N ASP A 90 12.19 -6.06 2.92
CA ASP A 90 12.47 -7.24 2.09
C ASP A 90 11.73 -7.21 0.75
N VAL A 91 10.48 -6.73 0.78
CA VAL A 91 9.66 -6.49 -0.43
C VAL A 91 10.30 -5.40 -1.29
N MET A 92 10.68 -4.27 -0.67
CA MET A 92 11.32 -3.16 -1.38
C MET A 92 12.61 -3.61 -2.07
N THR A 93 13.52 -4.27 -1.35
CA THR A 93 14.80 -4.73 -1.90
C THR A 93 14.63 -5.63 -3.12
N ARG A 94 13.64 -6.54 -3.11
CA ARG A 94 13.37 -7.44 -4.24
C ARG A 94 12.79 -6.72 -5.44
N ILE A 95 11.81 -5.84 -5.23
CA ILE A 95 11.19 -5.07 -6.33
C ILE A 95 12.22 -4.15 -6.98
N THR A 96 13.01 -3.41 -6.18
CA THR A 96 14.03 -2.50 -6.73
C THR A 96 15.19 -3.26 -7.37
N GLY A 97 15.53 -4.44 -6.85
CA GLY A 97 16.55 -5.30 -7.44
C GLY A 97 16.16 -5.82 -8.82
N PHE A 98 14.88 -6.14 -9.02
CA PHE A 98 14.35 -6.53 -10.34
C PHE A 98 14.27 -5.37 -11.33
N GLU A 99 13.87 -4.18 -10.89
CA GLU A 99 13.79 -3.00 -11.76
C GLU A 99 15.17 -2.54 -12.29
N ALA A 100 16.24 -2.85 -11.57
CA ALA A 100 17.60 -2.49 -11.96
C ALA A 100 18.27 -3.48 -12.95
N GLN A 101 17.60 -4.59 -13.29
CA GLN A 101 18.06 -5.61 -14.23
C GLN A 101 17.61 -5.30 -15.66
#